data_AF-B0MZK4-F1
#
_entry.id   AF-B0MZK4-F1
#
_cell.length_a   1.000
_cell.length_b   1.000
_cell.length_c   1.000
_cell.angle_alpha   90.00
_cell.angle_beta   90.00
_cell.angle_gamma   90.00
#
_symmetry.space_group_name_H-M   'P 1'
#
loop_
_entity.id
_entity.type
_entity.pdbx_description
1 polymer ?
#
loop_
_entity_poly.entity_id
_entity_poly.type
_entity_poly.pdbx_seq_one_letter_code
_entity_poly.pdbx_strand_id
1 'polypeptide(L)' 'MIDVYNNAGTESYGCFKHLKAAKPMLKRLGEAGVQSVTVSSFRGRNLVRVYRVLIGEGCRIIKMPQLTPTPTPAA' A
#
# COMPACT_ATOMS: atom_id res chain seq x y z
N MET A 1 -7.54 8.84 4.37
CA MET A 1 -7.77 8.15 3.09
C MET A 1 -6.60 7.22 2.87
N ILE A 2 -6.81 6.10 2.18
CA ILE A 2 -5.76 5.23 1.72
C ILE A 2 -5.95 4.96 0.24
N ASP A 3 -4.85 4.73 -0.46
CA ASP A 3 -4.86 4.26 -1.83
C ASP A 3 -4.04 2.97 -1.88
N VAL A 4 -4.60 1.94 -2.51
CA VAL A 4 -4.04 0.59 -2.54
C VAL A 4 -3.50 0.35 -3.93
N TYR A 5 -2.22 0.01 -4.01
CA TYR A 5 -1.50 -0.23 -5.24
C TYR A 5 -1.01 -1.67 -5.33
N ASN A 6 -0.66 -2.09 -6.54
CA ASN A 6 0.12 -3.30 -6.77
C ASN A 6 1.47 -3.26 -6.04
N ASN A 7 2.14 -4.40 -6.02
CA ASN A 7 3.39 -4.56 -5.29
C ASN A 7 4.51 -3.61 -5.78
N ALA A 8 4.45 -3.23 -7.06
CA ALA A 8 5.36 -2.29 -7.70
C ALA A 8 5.01 -0.81 -7.43
N GLY A 9 3.81 -0.52 -6.91
CA GLY A 9 3.32 0.84 -6.71
C GLY A 9 2.90 1.54 -8.00
N THR A 10 2.76 0.81 -9.11
CA THR A 10 2.50 1.39 -10.44
C THR A 10 1.01 1.45 -10.78
N GLU A 11 0.23 0.47 -10.32
CA GLU A 11 -1.20 0.39 -10.60
C GLU A 11 -1.99 0.57 -9.30
N SER A 12 -2.93 1.51 -9.29
CA SER A 12 -3.88 1.62 -8.19
C SER A 12 -5.01 0.61 -8.38
N TYR A 13 -5.21 -0.23 -7.38
CA TYR A 13 -6.38 -1.09 -7.27
C TYR A 13 -7.59 -0.31 -6.73
N GLY A 14 -7.38 0.81 -6.02
CA GLY A 14 -8.45 1.71 -5.62
C GLY A 14 -8.21 2.51 -4.33
N CYS A 15 -8.96 3.60 -4.23
CA CYS A 15 -8.95 4.53 -3.10
C CYS A 15 -10.06 4.21 -2.08
N PHE A 16 -9.72 4.22 -0.80
CA PHE A 16 -10.63 3.94 0.31
C PHE A 16 -10.51 4.98 1.41
N LYS A 17 -11.57 5.18 2.20
CA LYS A 17 -11.50 6.09 3.36
C LYS A 17 -10.45 5.63 4.40
N HIS A 18 -10.35 4.32 4.62
CA HIS A 18 -9.51 3.68 5.64
C HIS A 18 -9.32 2.18 5.33
N LEU A 19 -8.31 1.54 5.92
CA LEU A 19 -7.93 0.14 5.63
C LEU A 19 -9.05 -0.87 5.89
N LYS A 20 -9.93 -0.64 6.88
CA LYS A 20 -11.08 -1.52 7.13
C LYS A 20 -12.04 -1.59 5.93
N ALA A 21 -12.23 -0.49 5.19
CA ALA A 21 -13.07 -0.45 4.00
C ALA A 21 -12.43 -1.18 2.79
N ALA A 22 -11.10 -1.29 2.76
CA ALA A 22 -10.38 -2.02 1.72
C ALA A 22 -10.39 -3.55 1.94
N LYS A 23 -10.79 -4.05 3.13
CA LYS A 23 -10.79 -5.49 3.46
C LYS A 23 -11.44 -6.40 2.41
N PRO A 24 -12.65 -6.11 1.88
CA PRO A 24 -13.28 -6.98 0.89
C PRO A 24 -12.47 -7.09 -0.39
N MET A 25 -11.83 -6.00 -0.79
CA MET A 25 -10.98 -5.93 -1.97
C MET A 25 -9.64 -6.64 -1.73
N LEU A 26 -9.02 -6.46 -0.57
CA LEU A 26 -7.83 -7.23 -0.18
C LEU A 26 -8.11 -8.73 -0.18
N LYS A 27 -9.29 -9.16 0.27
CA LYS A 27 -9.70 -10.58 0.22
C LYS A 27 -9.75 -11.09 -1.22
N ARG A 28 -10.41 -10.35 -2.13
CA ARG A 28 -10.46 -10.69 -3.57
C ARG A 28 -9.08 -10.75 -4.21
N LEU A 29 -8.19 -9.82 -3.87
CA LEU A 29 -6.82 -9.82 -4.37
C LEU A 29 -6.06 -11.07 -3.89
N GLY A 30 -6.27 -11.50 -2.64
CA GLY A 30 -5.69 -12.73 -2.10
C GLY A 30 -6.21 -13.98 -2.80
N GLU A 31 -7.52 -14.05 -3.06
CA GLU A 31 -8.15 -15.12 -3.85
C GLU A 31 -7.61 -15.15 -5.30
N ALA A 32 -7.23 -14.00 -5.84
CA ALA A 32 -6.60 -13.85 -7.16
C ALA A 32 -5.08 -14.16 -7.16
N GLY A 33 -4.49 -14.53 -6.03
CA GLY A 33 -3.06 -14.88 -5.91
C GLY A 33 -2.12 -13.69 -5.68
N VAL A 34 -2.64 -12.49 -5.39
CA VAL A 34 -1.81 -11.33 -5.03
C VAL A 34 -1.28 -11.52 -3.62
N GLN A 35 0.04 -11.63 -3.47
CA GLN A 35 0.69 -11.85 -2.18
C GLN A 35 0.83 -10.59 -1.33
N SER A 36 1.03 -9.43 -1.97
CA SER A 36 1.23 -8.17 -1.25
C SER A 36 0.83 -6.95 -2.06
N VAL A 37 0.37 -5.93 -1.35
CA VAL A 37 -0.03 -4.65 -1.92
C VAL A 37 0.68 -3.50 -1.21
N THR A 38 0.88 -2.40 -1.93
CA THR A 38 1.43 -1.17 -1.37
C THR A 38 0.28 -0.24 -0.99
N VAL A 39 0.25 0.26 0.24
CA VAL A 39 -0.81 1.12 0.74
C VAL A 39 -0.23 2.48 1.09
N SER A 40 -0.72 3.51 0.41
CA SER A 40 -0.37 4.90 0.64
C SER A 40 -1.48 5.55 1.47
N SER A 41 -1.14 6.04 2.66
CA SER A 41 -2.08 6.68 3.57
C SER A 41 -1.93 8.19 3.51
N PHE A 42 -3.04 8.86 3.23
CA PHE A 42 -3.13 10.31 3.07
C PHE A 42 -3.99 10.93 4.17
N ARG A 43 -3.53 12.09 4.65
CA ARG A 43 -4.29 13.01 5.50
C ARG A 43 -4.47 14.31 4.73
N GLY A 44 -5.67 14.51 4.19
CA GLY A 44 -5.92 15.57 3.22
C GLY A 44 -5.15 15.29 1.92
N ARG A 45 -4.35 16.26 1.47
CA ARG A 45 -3.49 16.16 0.28
C ARG A 45 -2.09 15.62 0.58
N ASN A 46 -1.74 15.41 1.84
CA ASN A 46 -0.40 15.01 2.25
C ASN A 46 -0.32 13.50 2.43
N LEU A 47 0.69 12.88 1.80
CA LEU A 47 1.07 11.49 2.03
C LEU A 47 1.73 11.39 3.41
N VAL A 48 1.09 10.65 4.32
CA VAL A 48 1.55 10.48 5.70
C VAL A 48 2.43 9.24 5.83
N ARG A 49 2.05 8.15 5.16
CA ARG A 49 2.74 6.88 5.33
C ARG A 49 2.51 5.96 4.14
N VAL A 50 3.57 5.28 3.72
CA VAL A 50 3.49 4.15 2.80
C VAL A 50 3.86 2.89 3.58
N TYR A 51 3.10 1.82 3.40
CA TYR A 51 3.37 0.52 3.99
C TYR A 51 2.89 -0.59 3.08
N ARG A 52 3.46 -1.79 3.22
CA ARG A 52 2.99 -2.97 2.51
C ARG A 52 2.00 -3.74 3.36
N VAL A 53 1.01 -4.34 2.72
CA VAL A 53 0.11 -5.29 3.34
C VAL A 53 0.31 -6.63 2.66
N LEU A 54 0.72 -7.64 3.43
CA LEU A 54 0.68 -9.02 2.98
C LEU A 54 -0.77 -9.49 2.98
N ILE A 55 -1.18 -10.05 1.86
CA ILE A 55 -2.49 -10.66 1.68
C ILE A 55 -2.28 -12.18 1.74
N GLY A 56 -2.57 -12.77 2.90
CA GLY A 56 -2.46 -14.20 3.21
C GLY A 56 -3.45 -14.57 4.32
N GLU A 57 -3.19 -15.63 5.10
CA GLU A 57 -3.98 -16.03 6.29
C GLU A 57 -3.85 -15.00 7.44
N GLY A 58 -4.46 -13.83 7.22
CA GLY A 58 -4.37 -12.65 8.09
C GLY A 58 -3.63 -11.52 7.39
N CYS A 59 -4.34 -10.44 7.07
CA CYS A 59 -3.72 -9.25 6.49
C CYS A 59 -2.68 -8.68 7.48
N ARG A 60 -1.39 -8.81 7.17
CA ARG A 60 -0.29 -8.32 8.00
C ARG A 60 0.33 -7.08 7.38
N ILE A 61 0.40 -6.00 8.17
CA ILE A 61 1.05 -4.75 7.75
C ILE A 61 2.56 -4.90 7.94
N ILE A 62 3.31 -4.89 6.85
CA ILE A 62 4.77 -4.72 6.89
C ILE A 62 5.06 -3.23 6.77
N LYS A 63 5.65 -2.69 7.83
CA LYS A 63 6.19 -1.33 7.79
C LYS A 63 7.37 -1.36 6.79
N MET A 64 7.22 -0.69 5.65
CA MET A 64 8.33 -0.53 4.74
C MET A 64 9.41 0.33 5.42
N PRO A 65 10.71 0.04 5.20
CA PRO A 65 11.74 1.00 5.53
C PRO A 65 11.41 2.31 4.81
N GLN A 66 11.50 3.44 5.51
CA GLN A 66 11.42 4.73 4.84
C GLN A 66 12.54 4.73 3.78
N LEU A 67 12.16 4.79 2.51
CA LEU A 67 13.08 5.13 1.45
C LEU A 67 13.52 6.56 1.76
N THR A 68 14.63 6.71 2.49
CA THR A 68 15.38 7.96 2.49
C THR A 68 15.65 8.27 1.03
N PRO A 69 15.25 9.45 0.51
CA PRO A 69 15.58 9.81 -0.86
C PRO A 69 17.08 9.70 -0.99
N THR A 70 17.55 8.76 -1.82
CA THR A 70 18.96 8.65 -2.15
C THR A 70 19.35 10.00 -2.73
N PRO A 71 20.27 10.75 -2.12
CA PRO A 71 20.67 12.03 -2.69
C PRO A 71 21.19 11.77 -4.09
N THR A 72 20.56 12.40 -5.09
CA THR A 72 21.08 12.42 -6.45
C THR A 72 22.51 12.95 -6.37
N PRO A 73 23.54 12.21 -6.82
CA PRO A 73 24.88 12.76 -6.87
C PRO A 73 24.82 14.01 -7.75
N ALA A 74 25.18 15.16 -7.18
CA ALA A 74 25.40 16.37 -7.95
C ALA A 74 26.58 16.10 -8.88
N ALA A 75 26.30 16.06 -10.19
CA ALA A 75 27.30 15.94 -11.24
C ALA A 75 28.11 17.24 -11.37
#